data_AF-A0A436BPF0-F1
#
_entry.id   AF-A0A436BPF0-F1
#
_cell.length_a   1.000
_cell.length_b   1.000
_cell.length_c   1.000
_cell.angle_alpha   90.00
_cell.angle_beta   90.00
_cell.angle_gamma   90.00
#
_symmetry.space_group_name_H-M   'P 1'
#
loop_
_entity.id
_entity.type
_entity.pdbx_description
1 polymer ?
#
loop_
_entity_poly.entity_id
_entity_poly.type
_entity_poly.pdbx_seq_one_letter_code
_entity_poly.pdbx_strand_id
1 'polypeptide(L)'
;MIGWSRRRVLRTALSTAAALGSLPVAPIARAAAETRFRRGVNAWPWFSLTREFPAPRTDYGWPPFQSQRPVPTPDDLRRLRETGLDFIRLPVDPGPFLAADAKTRSQLLDMLDAAVTATLDADLGIIVNIQANAASQYW
;
A
#
# COMPACT_ATOMS: atom_id res chain seq x y z
N MET A 1 -16.42 -17.94 69.30
CA MET A 1 -16.69 -17.47 67.92
C MET A 1 -15.65 -18.09 66.98
N ILE A 2 -16.10 -18.49 65.80
CA ILE A 2 -15.54 -19.52 64.91
C ILE A 2 -14.09 -19.23 64.47
N GLY A 3 -13.16 -20.12 64.83
CA GLY A 3 -11.76 -20.07 64.40
C GLY A 3 -11.60 -20.59 62.97
N TRP A 4 -11.23 -19.72 62.04
CA TRP A 4 -11.07 -20.10 60.63
C TRP A 4 -9.69 -20.76 60.42
N SER A 5 -9.70 -22.07 60.15
CA SER A 5 -8.48 -22.82 59.83
C SER A 5 -7.88 -22.35 58.52
N ARG A 6 -6.61 -21.90 58.56
CA ARG A 6 -5.78 -21.50 57.39
C ARG A 6 -5.78 -22.54 56.26
N ARG A 7 -6.05 -23.82 56.58
CA ARG A 7 -6.14 -24.93 55.60
C ARG A 7 -7.41 -24.88 54.73
N ARG A 8 -8.47 -24.19 55.16
CA ARG A 8 -9.70 -24.03 54.33
C ARG A 8 -9.54 -22.98 53.24
N VAL A 9 -8.83 -21.88 53.52
CA VAL A 9 -8.64 -20.76 52.56
C VAL A 9 -7.81 -21.19 51.35
N LEU A 10 -6.79 -22.03 51.55
CA LEU A 10 -5.95 -22.56 50.48
C LEU A 10 -6.67 -23.55 49.53
N ARG A 11 -7.66 -24.31 50.02
CA ARG A 11 -8.40 -25.26 49.16
C ARG A 11 -9.43 -24.58 48.26
N THR A 12 -10.01 -23.45 48.69
CA THR A 12 -10.91 -22.62 47.87
C THR A 12 -10.16 -21.83 46.79
N ALA A 13 -8.92 -21.43 47.03
CA ALA A 13 -8.12 -20.71 46.02
C ALA A 13 -7.65 -21.61 44.86
N LEU A 14 -7.45 -22.92 45.11
CA LEU A 14 -6.98 -23.85 44.09
C LEU A 14 -8.11 -24.36 43.16
N SER A 15 -9.37 -24.24 43.57
CA SER A 15 -10.53 -24.68 42.78
C SER A 15 -11.00 -23.63 41.77
N THR A 16 -10.69 -22.34 41.99
CA THR A 16 -11.02 -21.26 41.03
C THR A 16 -9.97 -21.10 39.93
N ALA A 17 -8.72 -21.51 40.15
CA ALA A 17 -7.66 -21.43 39.15
C ALA A 17 -7.79 -22.51 38.05
N ALA A 18 -8.41 -23.66 38.34
CA ALA A 18 -8.58 -24.73 37.36
C ALA A 18 -9.74 -24.48 36.37
N ALA A 19 -10.69 -23.59 36.69
CA ALA A 19 -11.86 -23.32 35.85
C ALA A 19 -11.61 -22.27 34.75
N LEU A 20 -10.49 -21.54 34.80
CA LEU A 20 -10.13 -20.50 33.80
C LEU A 20 -9.09 -20.96 32.78
N GLY A 21 -8.47 -22.12 32.99
CA GLY A 21 -7.40 -22.65 32.11
C GLY A 21 -7.88 -23.35 30.84
N SER A 22 -9.20 -23.50 30.66
CA SER A 22 -9.80 -24.27 29.57
C SER A 22 -10.62 -23.42 28.59
N LEU A 23 -10.43 -22.10 28.59
CA LEU A 23 -10.93 -21.30 27.48
C LEU A 23 -10.14 -21.69 26.22
N PRO A 24 -10.81 -22.12 25.13
CA PRO A 24 -10.12 -22.36 23.88
C PRO A 24 -9.48 -21.04 23.45
N VAL A 25 -8.15 -21.00 23.38
CA VAL A 25 -7.45 -19.94 22.70
C VAL A 25 -7.88 -20.05 21.24
N ALA A 26 -8.79 -19.18 20.83
CA ALA A 26 -9.18 -19.09 19.42
C ALA A 26 -7.89 -18.95 18.62
N PRO A 27 -7.68 -19.75 17.56
CA PRO A 27 -6.52 -19.57 16.72
C PRO A 27 -6.54 -18.12 16.26
N ILE A 28 -5.53 -17.35 16.64
CA ILE A 28 -5.30 -16.06 16.01
C ILE A 28 -5.13 -16.43 14.54
N ALA A 29 -6.10 -16.07 13.71
CA ALA A 29 -5.98 -16.16 12.28
C ALA A 29 -4.75 -15.33 11.94
N ARG A 30 -3.60 -15.99 11.85
CA ARG A 30 -2.42 -15.43 11.25
C ARG A 30 -2.85 -15.34 9.81
N ALA A 31 -3.34 -14.15 9.41
CA ALA A 31 -3.49 -13.83 8.02
C ALA A 31 -2.19 -14.31 7.41
N ALA A 32 -2.28 -15.34 6.56
CA ALA A 32 -1.17 -15.64 5.70
C ALA A 32 -1.01 -14.34 4.92
N ALA A 33 -0.08 -13.49 5.38
CA ALA A 33 0.61 -12.64 4.45
C ALA A 33 1.31 -13.66 3.56
N GLU A 34 0.56 -14.18 2.58
CA GLU A 34 1.13 -14.69 1.35
C GLU A 34 2.25 -13.73 1.04
N THR A 35 3.43 -14.25 0.80
CA THR A 35 4.64 -13.47 0.59
C THR A 35 4.41 -12.53 -0.60
N ARG A 36 3.78 -11.37 -0.38
CA ARG A 36 3.10 -10.56 -1.41
C ARG A 36 4.04 -9.55 -2.04
N PHE A 37 5.32 -9.59 -1.66
CA PHE A 37 6.34 -8.61 -2.01
C PHE A 37 7.74 -9.24 -2.03
N ARG A 38 7.95 -10.40 -2.68
CA ARG A 38 9.29 -11.04 -2.73
C ARG A 38 10.15 -10.51 -3.87
N ARG A 39 9.55 -10.31 -5.04
CA ARG A 39 10.23 -9.98 -6.30
C ARG A 39 9.42 -8.91 -7.01
N GLY A 40 9.88 -7.67 -6.91
CA GLY A 40 9.18 -6.54 -7.50
C GLY A 40 10.02 -5.75 -8.47
N VAL A 41 9.32 -4.93 -9.23
CA VAL A 41 9.89 -3.99 -10.18
C VAL A 41 9.38 -2.57 -9.89
N ASN A 42 10.17 -1.57 -10.25
CA ASN A 42 9.78 -0.17 -10.13
C ASN A 42 9.02 0.26 -11.39
N ALA A 43 7.85 0.88 -11.23
CA ALA A 43 7.03 1.39 -12.33
C ALA A 43 7.34 2.85 -12.69
N TRP A 44 8.52 3.36 -12.34
CA TRP A 44 9.00 4.63 -12.86
C TRP A 44 9.07 4.56 -14.41
N PRO A 45 8.54 5.55 -15.15
CA PRO A 45 8.14 6.89 -14.69
C PRO A 45 6.63 7.16 -14.55
N TRP A 46 5.77 6.13 -14.42
CA TRP A 46 4.31 6.22 -14.60
C TRP A 46 3.63 7.44 -13.93
N PHE A 47 3.92 7.71 -12.66
CA PHE A 47 3.43 8.88 -11.93
C PHE A 47 4.58 9.75 -11.39
N SER A 48 5.76 9.69 -12.01
CA SER A 48 6.97 10.34 -11.47
C SER A 48 7.55 11.43 -12.36
N LEU A 49 7.53 11.27 -13.69
CA LEU A 49 8.04 12.32 -14.58
C LEU A 49 6.95 13.33 -14.87
N THR A 50 6.90 14.37 -14.05
CA THR A 50 5.97 15.50 -14.17
C THR A 50 6.26 16.29 -15.45
N ARG A 51 5.20 16.87 -16.02
CA ARG A 51 5.34 17.86 -17.08
C ARG A 51 5.36 19.26 -16.45
N GLU A 52 6.54 19.85 -16.40
CA GLU A 52 6.78 21.15 -15.77
C GLU A 52 7.12 22.22 -16.82
N PHE A 53 7.00 23.48 -16.44
CA PHE A 53 7.39 24.62 -17.27
C PHE A 53 8.67 25.26 -16.72
N PRO A 54 9.50 25.90 -17.56
CA PRO A 54 10.65 26.64 -17.07
C PRO A 54 10.21 27.78 -16.16
N ALA A 55 11.09 28.16 -15.24
CA ALA A 55 10.90 29.32 -14.38
C ALA A 55 10.53 30.57 -15.21
N PRO A 56 9.66 31.47 -14.71
CA PRO A 56 9.18 31.54 -13.32
C PRO A 56 7.89 30.74 -13.04
N ARG A 57 7.41 29.95 -14.00
CA ARG A 57 6.20 29.14 -13.79
C ARG A 57 6.45 28.05 -12.76
N THR A 58 5.43 27.81 -11.94
CA THR A 58 5.45 26.79 -10.87
C THR A 58 4.27 25.82 -11.00
N ASP A 59 3.44 26.00 -12.02
CA ASP A 59 2.31 25.13 -12.32
C ASP A 59 2.73 23.95 -13.21
N TYR A 60 1.86 22.93 -13.26
CA TYR A 60 2.09 21.71 -14.02
C TYR A 60 1.30 21.70 -15.33
N GLY A 61 1.84 21.07 -16.37
CA GLY A 61 1.17 20.90 -17.66
C GLY A 61 0.08 19.82 -17.63
N TRP A 62 -0.73 19.77 -18.69
CA TRP A 62 -1.69 18.68 -18.93
C TRP A 62 -1.41 17.99 -20.28
N PRO A 63 -1.26 16.65 -20.35
CA PRO A 63 -1.31 15.70 -19.23
C PRO A 63 -0.20 15.94 -18.19
N PRO A 64 -0.44 15.54 -16.92
CA PRO A 64 0.39 15.90 -15.75
C PRO A 64 1.76 15.21 -15.74
N PHE A 65 1.88 14.09 -16.45
CA PHE A 65 3.09 13.30 -16.57
C PHE A 65 3.52 13.20 -18.05
N GLN A 66 4.81 12.93 -18.30
CA GLN A 66 5.38 12.88 -19.64
C GLN A 66 4.87 11.67 -20.44
N SER A 67 4.14 11.93 -21.53
CA SER A 67 3.57 10.88 -22.40
C SER A 67 4.56 10.19 -23.33
N GLN A 68 5.77 10.73 -23.48
CA GLN A 68 6.82 10.18 -24.36
C GLN A 68 7.52 8.98 -23.73
N ARG A 69 7.29 8.73 -22.45
CA ARG A 69 7.86 7.58 -21.73
C ARG A 69 6.79 6.50 -21.61
N PRO A 70 7.09 5.26 -22.06
CA PRO A 70 6.12 4.18 -21.95
C PRO A 70 5.83 3.89 -20.48
N VAL A 71 4.56 3.61 -20.20
CA VAL A 71 4.07 3.15 -18.90
C VAL A 71 3.41 1.79 -19.10
N PRO A 72 3.36 0.91 -18.08
CA PRO A 72 2.80 -0.42 -18.24
C PRO A 72 1.35 -0.40 -18.71
N THR A 73 1.05 -1.20 -19.75
CA THR A 73 -0.32 -1.55 -20.11
C THR A 73 -0.82 -2.72 -19.26
N PRO A 74 -2.14 -3.01 -19.22
CA PRO A 74 -2.65 -4.22 -18.55
C PRO A 74 -1.97 -5.52 -19.03
N ASP A 75 -1.66 -5.61 -20.32
CA ASP A 75 -0.94 -6.77 -20.87
C ASP A 75 0.51 -6.84 -20.39
N ASP A 76 1.20 -5.71 -20.25
CA ASP A 76 2.54 -5.67 -19.67
C ASP A 76 2.52 -6.12 -18.22
N LEU A 77 1.52 -5.69 -17.43
CA LEU A 77 1.37 -6.10 -16.03
C LEU A 77 1.15 -7.62 -15.91
N ARG A 78 0.29 -8.22 -16.73
CA ARG A 78 0.11 -9.69 -16.76
C ARG A 78 1.40 -10.40 -17.15
N ARG A 79 2.12 -9.90 -18.17
CA ARG A 79 3.42 -10.47 -18.57
C ARG A 79 4.45 -10.38 -17.44
N LEU A 80 4.49 -9.28 -16.69
CA LEU A 80 5.37 -9.15 -15.51
C LEU A 80 5.07 -10.24 -14.48
N ARG A 81 3.79 -10.50 -14.20
CA ARG A 81 3.36 -11.59 -13.31
C ARG A 81 3.84 -12.96 -13.80
N GLU A 82 3.70 -13.23 -15.09
CA GLU A 82 4.16 -14.49 -15.74
C GLU A 82 5.68 -14.71 -15.63
N THR A 83 6.48 -13.64 -15.53
CA THR A 83 7.94 -13.78 -15.27
C THR A 83 8.29 -14.20 -13.84
N GLY A 84 7.29 -14.23 -12.94
CA GLY A 84 7.46 -14.56 -11.53
C GLY A 84 7.77 -13.34 -10.64
N LEU A 85 7.54 -12.12 -11.14
CA LEU A 85 7.37 -10.95 -10.27
C LEU A 85 6.02 -11.05 -9.55
N ASP A 86 5.97 -10.54 -8.31
CA ASP A 86 4.78 -10.59 -7.46
C ASP A 86 4.33 -9.21 -6.98
N PHE A 87 5.08 -8.13 -7.26
CA PHE A 87 4.62 -6.77 -7.02
C PHE A 87 5.25 -5.70 -7.91
N ILE A 88 4.63 -4.52 -7.94
CA ILE A 88 5.25 -3.30 -8.44
C ILE A 88 5.37 -2.25 -7.34
N ARG A 89 6.40 -1.41 -7.41
CA ARG A 89 6.48 -0.14 -6.68
C ARG A 89 6.07 0.98 -7.61
N LEU A 90 5.05 1.73 -7.24
CA LEU A 90 4.52 2.89 -7.97
C LEU A 90 4.93 4.19 -7.24
N PRO A 91 6.06 4.81 -7.64
CA PRO A 91 6.39 6.15 -7.15
C PRO A 91 5.47 7.20 -7.75
N VAL A 92 4.86 8.01 -6.86
CA VAL A 92 3.95 9.10 -7.22
C VAL A 92 4.57 10.42 -6.79
N ASP A 93 4.77 11.31 -7.75
CA ASP A 93 5.06 12.71 -7.49
C ASP A 93 3.78 13.42 -7.02
N PRO A 94 3.78 14.04 -5.82
CA PRO A 94 2.59 14.68 -5.27
C PRO A 94 2.31 16.07 -5.87
N GLY A 95 3.28 16.70 -6.54
CA GLY A 95 3.24 18.06 -7.06
C GLY A 95 1.99 18.37 -7.89
N PRO A 96 1.69 17.59 -8.95
CA PRO A 96 0.46 17.79 -9.72
C PRO A 96 -0.82 17.72 -8.88
N PHE A 97 -0.89 16.81 -7.90
CA PHE A 97 -2.06 16.65 -7.03
C PHE A 97 -2.23 17.83 -6.07
N LEU A 98 -1.11 18.34 -5.53
CA LEU A 98 -1.08 19.45 -4.59
C LEU A 98 -1.36 20.79 -5.27
N ALA A 99 -0.89 20.99 -6.50
CA ALA A 99 -1.12 22.21 -7.28
C ALA A 99 -2.51 22.26 -7.95
N ALA A 100 -3.18 21.12 -8.12
CA ALA A 100 -4.46 21.02 -8.80
C ALA A 100 -5.64 21.62 -8.01
N ASP A 101 -6.61 22.16 -8.74
CA ASP A 101 -7.96 22.45 -8.23
C ASP A 101 -8.75 21.15 -7.93
N ALA A 102 -9.94 21.28 -7.33
CA ALA A 102 -10.73 20.12 -6.92
C ALA A 102 -11.09 19.18 -8.08
N LYS A 103 -11.41 19.73 -9.25
CA LYS A 103 -11.80 18.95 -10.43
C LYS A 103 -10.62 18.17 -10.99
N THR A 104 -9.49 18.85 -11.19
CA THR A 104 -8.26 18.25 -11.73
C THR A 104 -7.69 17.23 -10.74
N ARG A 105 -7.76 17.50 -9.44
CA ARG A 105 -7.35 16.55 -8.40
C ARG A 105 -8.19 15.28 -8.42
N SER A 106 -9.50 15.37 -8.63
CA SER A 106 -10.36 14.18 -8.80
C SER A 106 -9.88 13.34 -9.99
N GLN A 107 -9.62 13.96 -11.14
CA GLN A 107 -9.13 13.25 -12.33
C GLN A 107 -7.78 12.57 -12.08
N LEU A 108 -6.86 13.22 -11.35
CA LEU A 108 -5.58 12.63 -10.99
C LEU A 108 -5.74 11.42 -10.05
N LEU A 109 -6.67 11.48 -9.10
CA LEU A 109 -6.99 10.37 -8.21
C LEU A 109 -7.64 9.22 -8.98
N ASP A 110 -8.54 9.50 -9.93
CA ASP A 110 -9.15 8.50 -10.81
C ASP A 110 -8.08 7.80 -11.67
N MET A 111 -7.08 8.55 -12.18
CA MET A 111 -5.94 7.98 -12.90
C MET A 111 -5.11 7.04 -12.01
N LEU A 112 -4.82 7.45 -10.76
CA LEU A 112 -4.06 6.63 -9.81
C LEU A 112 -4.84 5.37 -9.41
N ASP A 113 -6.15 5.50 -9.18
CA ASP A 113 -7.04 4.37 -8.86
C ASP A 113 -7.10 3.36 -10.01
N ALA A 114 -7.18 3.83 -11.25
CA ALA A 114 -7.12 2.97 -12.44
C ALA A 114 -5.79 2.20 -12.53
N ALA A 115 -4.66 2.85 -12.21
CA ALA A 115 -3.35 2.20 -12.19
C ALA A 115 -3.23 1.14 -11.08
N VAL A 116 -3.75 1.45 -9.89
CA VAL A 116 -3.82 0.50 -8.76
C VAL A 116 -4.69 -0.70 -9.14
N THR A 117 -5.88 -0.45 -9.66
CA THR A 117 -6.83 -1.50 -10.08
C THR A 117 -6.23 -2.40 -11.15
N ALA A 118 -5.66 -1.83 -12.22
CA ALA A 118 -5.03 -2.62 -13.28
C ALA A 118 -3.87 -3.50 -12.76
N THR A 119 -3.15 -3.05 -11.73
CA THR A 119 -2.08 -3.83 -11.10
C THR A 119 -2.64 -5.00 -10.30
N LEU A 120 -3.68 -4.75 -9.50
CA LEU A 120 -4.32 -5.78 -8.69
C LEU A 120 -5.03 -6.82 -9.56
N ASP A 121 -5.67 -6.39 -10.67
CA ASP A 121 -6.31 -7.27 -11.66
C ASP A 121 -5.30 -8.19 -12.37
N ALA A 122 -4.03 -7.78 -12.45
CA ALA A 122 -2.93 -8.58 -12.98
C ALA A 122 -2.30 -9.55 -11.95
N ASP A 123 -2.93 -9.71 -10.77
CA ASP A 123 -2.42 -10.52 -9.65
C ASP A 123 -1.04 -10.06 -9.13
N LEU A 124 -0.76 -8.76 -9.22
CA LEU A 124 0.44 -8.14 -8.65
C LEU A 124 0.08 -7.39 -7.36
N GLY A 125 0.92 -7.52 -6.34
CA GLY A 125 0.96 -6.59 -5.22
C GLY A 125 1.38 -5.19 -5.68
N ILE A 126 1.03 -4.17 -4.91
CA ILE A 126 1.44 -2.79 -5.21
C ILE A 126 1.92 -2.07 -3.96
N ILE A 127 3.04 -1.34 -4.10
CA ILE A 127 3.53 -0.39 -3.11
C ILE A 127 3.43 1.00 -3.74
N VAL A 128 2.49 1.82 -3.25
CA VAL A 128 2.38 3.23 -3.62
C VAL A 128 3.17 4.06 -2.62
N ASN A 129 4.04 4.93 -3.10
CA ASN A 129 4.79 5.83 -2.24
C ASN A 129 4.86 7.23 -2.84
N ILE A 130 5.03 8.23 -1.97
CA ILE A 130 5.31 9.60 -2.38
C ILE A 130 6.81 9.69 -2.74
N GLN A 131 7.12 10.20 -3.92
CA GLN A 131 8.48 10.44 -4.40
C GLN A 131 8.47 11.66 -5.32
N ALA A 132 9.10 12.75 -4.88
CA ALA A 132 9.28 13.93 -5.71
C ALA A 132 10.15 13.61 -6.93
N ASN A 133 9.77 14.18 -8.07
CA ASN A 133 10.50 14.15 -9.31
C ASN A 133 11.85 14.85 -9.08
N ALA A 134 12.91 14.16 -9.47
CA ALA A 134 14.28 14.67 -9.42
C ALA A 134 14.90 14.80 -10.83
N ALA A 135 14.12 14.58 -11.88
CA ALA A 135 14.57 14.50 -13.26
C ALA A 135 13.72 15.37 -14.20
N SER A 136 13.36 16.59 -13.75
CA SER A 136 12.60 17.55 -14.56
C SER A 136 13.33 17.84 -15.87
N GLN A 137 12.65 17.55 -16.99
CA GLN A 137 13.04 18.00 -18.32
C GLN A 137 11.96 18.96 -18.79
N TYR A 138 12.36 20.22 -19.01
CA TYR A 138 11.47 21.22 -19.58
C TYR A 138 11.25 20.92 -21.06
N TRP A 139 10.03 21.20 -21.51
CA TRP A 139 9.67 21.16 -22.92
C TRP A 139 10.22 22.38 -23.66
#